data_AF-A0A7S0SME5-F1
#
_entry.id   AF-A0A7S0SME5-F1
#
_cell.length_a   1.000
_cell.length_b   1.000
_cell.length_c   1.000
_cell.angle_alpha   90.00
_cell.angle_beta   90.00
_cell.angle_gamma   90.00
#
_symmetry.space_group_name_H-M   'P 1'
#
loop_
_entity.id
_entity.type
_entity.pdbx_description
1 polymer ?
#
loop_
_entity_poly.entity_id
_entity_poly.type
_entity_poly.pdbx_seq_one_letter_code
_entity_poly.pdbx_strand_id
1 'polypeptide(L)'
;MSVVSRLEPWPSANQLSSLRSAVLDLSRAQEARCKSGEEGRRALDNDEGVLVVAAPYRICPLGAHIDHQGGVVGGLALNCGVLLAYLPTPDPPTVAACEEDGDERGGSRGEGDDGDDGHDGVAPLCVHGVAAPPPLPMTSASMVCLISDAFDGEVRFDLADVPPPGHVGAEKGNWGAYARGAAWAIRAWLADPATDLIKDRLTRGVVGVVHAPRGMDRGGISSSAAVGVAMLMALQKANGIDPHLDVDAWENILL
;
A
#
# COMPACT_ATOMS: atom_id res chain seq x y z
N MET A 1 -7.59 31.64 32.56
CA MET A 1 -7.70 31.10 31.18
C MET A 1 -6.70 29.96 31.06
N SER A 2 -7.18 28.72 30.90
CA SER A 2 -6.35 27.51 30.88
C SER A 2 -5.50 27.46 29.59
N VAL A 3 -4.21 27.12 29.71
CA VAL A 3 -3.27 26.92 28.59
C VAL A 3 -3.72 25.81 27.65
N VAL A 4 -4.66 24.96 28.06
CA VAL A 4 -5.16 23.80 27.31
C VAL A 4 -6.11 24.19 26.17
N SER A 5 -6.69 25.40 26.16
CA SER A 5 -7.71 25.80 25.19
C SER A 5 -7.17 26.37 23.86
N ARG A 6 -5.93 26.03 23.46
CA ARG A 6 -5.23 26.68 22.33
C ARG A 6 -4.49 25.75 21.36
N LEU A 7 -4.68 24.44 21.46
CA LEU A 7 -4.21 23.54 20.41
C LEU A 7 -5.35 23.34 19.42
N GLU A 8 -5.12 23.70 18.16
CA GLU A 8 -6.03 23.35 17.09
C GLU A 8 -6.16 21.81 17.02
N PRO A 9 -7.37 21.30 16.76
CA PRO A 9 -7.57 19.86 16.60
C PRO A 9 -6.77 19.38 15.38
N TRP A 10 -6.05 18.27 15.53
CA TRP A 10 -5.40 17.60 14.42
C TRP A 10 -6.25 16.39 14.01
N PRO A 11 -6.50 16.19 12.70
CA PRO A 11 -6.00 16.93 11.55
C PRO A 11 -6.85 18.18 11.23
N SER A 12 -6.28 19.36 10.98
CA SER A 12 -7.14 20.53 10.70
C SER A 12 -7.96 20.37 9.39
N ALA A 13 -9.15 20.99 9.33
CA ALA A 13 -10.00 20.97 8.13
C ALA A 13 -9.26 21.48 6.86
N ASN A 14 -8.39 22.48 7.02
CA ASN A 14 -7.57 23.00 5.94
C ASN A 14 -6.53 21.98 5.46
N GLN A 15 -5.92 21.21 6.36
CA GLN A 15 -5.01 20.12 5.97
C GLN A 15 -5.75 19.05 5.17
N LEU A 16 -6.94 18.65 5.63
CA LEU A 16 -7.76 17.66 4.92
C LEU A 16 -8.15 18.16 3.53
N SER A 17 -8.68 19.37 3.41
CA SER A 17 -9.05 19.97 2.13
C SER A 17 -7.86 20.10 1.16
N SER A 18 -6.70 20.53 1.67
CA SER A 18 -5.49 20.67 0.86
C SER A 18 -4.98 19.32 0.34
N LEU A 19 -4.97 18.30 1.21
CA LEU A 19 -4.58 16.93 0.86
C LEU A 19 -5.50 16.32 -0.19
N ARG A 20 -6.80 16.54 -0.03
CA ARG A 20 -7.83 16.07 -0.95
C ARG A 20 -7.63 16.64 -2.36
N SER A 21 -7.43 17.95 -2.45
CA SER A 21 -7.06 18.60 -3.72
C SER A 21 -5.78 18.01 -4.32
N ALA A 22 -4.74 17.81 -3.50
CA ALA A 22 -3.45 17.29 -3.96
C ALA A 22 -3.55 15.87 -4.53
N VAL A 23 -4.38 15.00 -3.95
CA VAL A 23 -4.63 13.64 -4.47
C VAL A 23 -5.35 13.69 -5.82
N LEU A 24 -6.34 14.56 -5.96
CA LEU A 24 -7.05 14.75 -7.23
C LEU A 24 -6.11 15.27 -8.32
N ASP A 25 -5.24 16.23 -7.98
CA ASP A 25 -4.21 16.74 -8.90
C ASP A 25 -3.20 15.66 -9.30
N LEU A 26 -2.74 14.86 -8.34
CA LEU A 26 -1.87 13.72 -8.61
C LEU A 26 -2.56 12.71 -9.53
N SER A 27 -3.81 12.35 -9.23
CA SER A 27 -4.59 11.42 -10.04
C SER A 27 -4.71 11.90 -11.49
N ARG A 28 -5.09 13.17 -11.71
CA ARG A 28 -5.14 13.79 -13.05
C ARG A 28 -3.78 13.81 -13.74
N ALA A 29 -2.71 14.13 -13.02
CA ALA A 29 -1.36 14.15 -13.59
C ALA A 29 -0.90 12.75 -14.02
N GLN A 30 -1.28 11.74 -13.25
CA GLN A 30 -1.02 10.34 -13.55
C GLN A 30 -1.83 9.93 -14.80
N GLU A 31 -3.13 10.22 -14.88
CA GLU A 31 -3.93 9.95 -16.09
C GLU A 31 -3.36 10.59 -17.36
N ALA A 32 -2.88 11.84 -17.25
CA ALA A 32 -2.26 12.55 -18.36
C ALA A 32 -0.96 11.87 -18.85
N ARG A 33 -0.21 11.20 -17.97
CA ARG A 33 0.99 10.42 -18.31
C ARG A 33 0.65 9.12 -19.05
N CYS A 34 -0.58 8.64 -18.96
CA CYS A 34 -0.99 7.33 -19.49
C CYS A 34 -1.75 7.34 -20.81
N LYS A 35 -1.85 8.47 -21.52
CA LYS A 35 -2.60 8.55 -22.78
C LYS A 35 -2.04 7.63 -23.88
N SER A 36 -2.62 6.44 -23.96
CA SER A 36 -3.37 5.97 -25.13
C SER A 36 -4.86 5.95 -24.79
N GLY A 37 -5.69 6.74 -25.48
CA GLY A 37 -7.16 6.58 -25.52
C GLY A 37 -7.99 7.45 -24.56
N GLU A 38 -9.03 8.08 -25.08
CA GLU A 38 -9.85 9.16 -24.48
C GLU A 38 -10.97 8.70 -23.53
N GLU A 39 -10.90 7.52 -22.91
CA GLU A 39 -12.09 6.86 -22.32
C GLU A 39 -12.16 6.76 -20.79
N GLY A 40 -11.39 7.55 -20.03
CA GLY A 40 -11.41 7.55 -18.54
C GLY A 40 -12.15 8.71 -17.87
N ARG A 41 -12.83 9.56 -18.63
CA ARG A 41 -13.03 10.97 -18.27
C ARG A 41 -14.21 11.30 -17.33
N ARG A 42 -14.69 10.38 -16.49
CA ARG A 42 -16.01 10.56 -15.84
C ARG A 42 -16.19 10.26 -14.34
N ALA A 43 -15.16 10.00 -13.55
CA ALA A 43 -15.37 9.64 -12.13
C ALA A 43 -14.57 10.44 -11.07
N LEU A 44 -13.73 11.40 -11.44
CA LEU A 44 -12.73 11.95 -10.50
C LEU A 44 -12.86 13.44 -10.17
N ASP A 45 -13.97 14.09 -10.53
CA ASP A 45 -14.14 15.54 -10.31
C ASP A 45 -14.65 15.91 -8.91
N ASN A 46 -15.05 14.94 -8.07
CA ASN A 46 -15.59 15.20 -6.74
C ASN A 46 -14.73 14.54 -5.64
N ASP A 47 -14.52 15.30 -4.55
CA ASP A 47 -13.75 14.92 -3.36
C ASP A 47 -14.33 13.71 -2.60
N GLU A 48 -15.59 13.32 -2.87
CA GLU A 48 -16.26 12.21 -2.19
C GLU A 48 -15.55 10.86 -2.34
N GLY A 49 -14.76 10.66 -3.41
CA GLY A 49 -13.97 9.45 -3.60
C GLY A 49 -12.66 9.40 -2.82
N VAL A 50 -12.17 10.56 -2.35
CA VAL A 50 -10.87 10.63 -1.66
C VAL A 50 -11.04 10.16 -0.22
N LEU A 51 -10.21 9.21 0.19
CA LEU A 51 -10.15 8.69 1.54
C LEU A 51 -8.95 9.29 2.26
N VAL A 52 -9.05 9.48 3.57
CA VAL A 52 -7.93 10.02 4.37
C VAL A 52 -7.79 9.20 5.64
N VAL A 53 -6.60 8.63 5.86
CA VAL A 53 -6.26 7.97 7.12
C VAL A 53 -5.28 8.83 7.90
N ALA A 54 -5.48 8.88 9.22
CA ALA A 54 -4.58 9.58 10.14
C ALA A 54 -3.87 8.59 11.07
N ALA A 55 -2.53 8.63 11.10
CA ALA A 55 -1.72 7.83 12.01
C ALA A 55 -0.94 8.75 12.94
N PRO A 56 -1.32 8.87 14.23
CA PRO A 56 -0.68 9.79 15.15
C PRO A 56 0.76 9.36 15.44
N TYR A 57 1.63 10.34 15.66
CA TYR A 57 2.93 10.10 16.29
C TYR A 57 2.74 9.68 17.74
N ARG A 58 3.80 9.12 18.34
CA ARG A 58 3.76 8.73 19.75
C ARG A 58 5.04 9.10 20.48
N ILE A 59 4.89 9.32 21.77
CA ILE A 59 6.01 9.37 22.72
C ILE A 59 5.87 8.24 23.74
N CYS A 60 6.97 7.92 24.41
CA CYS A 60 6.99 6.93 25.48
C CYS A 60 7.81 7.49 26.66
N PRO A 61 7.19 8.29 27.55
CA PRO A 61 7.93 8.92 28.65
C PRO A 61 8.49 7.91 29.67
N LEU A 62 7.89 6.73 29.79
CA LEU A 62 8.28 5.67 30.72
C LEU A 62 8.39 4.32 30.00
N GLY A 63 9.44 3.56 30.31
CA GLY A 63 9.65 2.21 29.76
C GLY A 63 10.41 2.19 28.43
N ALA A 64 11.46 2.98 28.27
CA ALA A 64 12.33 2.88 27.09
C ALA A 64 13.06 1.52 27.08
N HIS A 65 13.08 0.86 25.91
CA HIS A 65 13.83 -0.40 25.66
C HIS A 65 13.41 -1.62 26.50
N ILE A 66 12.22 -1.62 27.10
CA ILE A 66 11.72 -2.81 27.81
C ILE A 66 10.61 -3.53 27.04
N ASP A 67 10.05 -2.89 26.01
CA ASP A 67 9.01 -3.44 25.13
C ASP A 67 9.46 -4.74 24.45
N HIS A 68 10.68 -4.76 23.91
CA HIS A 68 11.23 -5.96 23.25
C HIS A 68 11.61 -7.11 24.23
N GLN A 69 11.45 -6.88 25.54
CA GLN A 69 11.63 -7.87 26.60
C GLN A 69 10.29 -8.25 27.28
N GLY A 70 9.16 -7.81 26.73
CA GLY A 70 7.83 -8.05 27.30
C GLY A 70 7.47 -7.11 28.47
N GLY A 71 8.24 -6.05 28.68
CA GLY A 71 7.95 -5.02 29.68
C GLY A 71 6.81 -4.09 29.27
N VAL A 72 6.11 -3.54 30.27
CA VAL A 72 5.01 -2.59 30.06
C VAL A 72 5.55 -1.18 29.84
N VAL A 73 5.04 -0.48 28.81
CA VAL A 73 5.48 0.87 28.43
C VAL A 73 4.36 1.91 28.54
N GLY A 74 4.71 3.15 28.84
CA GLY A 74 3.77 4.27 28.97
C GLY A 74 3.61 5.07 27.67
N GLY A 75 3.14 4.45 26.60
CA GLY A 75 2.97 5.11 25.29
C GLY A 75 1.84 6.14 25.28
N LEU A 76 2.03 7.26 24.58
CA LEU A 76 1.02 8.30 24.36
C LEU A 76 1.01 8.75 22.89
N ALA A 77 -0.17 8.79 22.28
CA ALA A 77 -0.38 9.38 20.95
C ALA A 77 -0.34 10.91 21.04
N LEU A 78 0.31 11.55 20.06
CA LEU A 78 0.38 13.00 19.94
C LEU A 78 -0.77 13.50 19.07
N ASN A 79 -1.19 14.75 19.30
CA ASN A 79 -2.13 15.48 18.44
C ASN A 79 -1.45 16.00 17.15
N CYS A 80 -0.65 15.15 16.51
CA CYS A 80 0.03 15.35 15.24
C CYS A 80 0.56 14.00 14.75
N GLY A 81 0.75 13.85 13.44
CA GLY A 81 1.20 12.59 12.87
C GLY A 81 1.20 12.60 11.35
N VAL A 82 1.07 11.42 10.78
CA VAL A 82 1.00 11.20 9.34
C VAL A 82 -0.45 11.26 8.90
N LEU A 83 -0.71 11.96 7.80
CA LEU A 83 -1.96 11.87 7.06
C LEU A 83 -1.65 11.25 5.70
N LEU A 84 -2.42 10.25 5.30
CA LEU A 84 -2.38 9.70 3.95
C LEU A 84 -3.75 9.89 3.33
N ALA A 85 -3.83 10.81 2.37
CA ALA A 85 -4.98 10.95 1.50
C ALA A 85 -4.77 10.13 0.23
N TYR A 86 -5.80 9.42 -0.24
CA TYR A 86 -5.65 8.53 -1.38
C TYR A 86 -6.97 8.23 -2.10
N LEU A 87 -6.84 7.78 -3.34
CA LEU A 87 -7.87 7.13 -4.12
C LEU A 87 -7.47 5.66 -4.32
N PRO A 88 -8.34 4.70 -4.00
CA PRO A 88 -8.17 3.34 -4.47
C PRO A 88 -8.11 3.30 -6.00
N THR A 89 -7.22 2.50 -6.56
CA THR A 89 -7.24 2.20 -8.01
C THR A 89 -8.53 1.48 -8.40
N PRO A 90 -8.92 1.46 -9.69
CA PRO A 90 -10.09 0.70 -10.13
C PRO A 90 -10.02 -0.77 -9.74
N ASP A 91 -11.18 -1.43 -9.63
CA ASP A 91 -11.24 -2.87 -9.44
C ASP A 91 -10.52 -3.61 -10.58
N PRO A 92 -9.86 -4.74 -10.29
CA PRO A 92 -9.34 -5.60 -11.36
C PRO A 92 -10.50 -6.05 -12.25
N PRO A 93 -10.29 -6.16 -13.58
CA PRO A 93 -11.31 -6.70 -14.46
C PRO A 93 -11.69 -8.10 -13.96
N THR A 94 -12.97 -8.31 -13.67
CA THR A 94 -13.48 -9.63 -13.32
C THR A 94 -13.17 -10.56 -14.49
N VAL A 95 -12.23 -11.50 -14.31
CA VAL A 95 -12.15 -12.64 -15.22
C VAL A 95 -13.48 -13.37 -15.09
N ALA A 96 -14.36 -13.19 -16.08
CA ALA A 96 -15.52 -14.04 -16.22
C ALA A 96 -14.97 -15.47 -16.19
N ALA A 97 -15.44 -16.27 -15.22
CA ALA A 97 -15.09 -17.67 -15.14
C ALA A 97 -15.27 -18.24 -16.55
N CYS A 98 -14.18 -18.69 -17.16
CA CYS A 98 -14.28 -19.52 -18.34
C CYS A 98 -15.08 -20.73 -17.87
N GLU A 99 -16.33 -20.83 -18.29
CA GLU A 99 -17.11 -22.05 -18.12
C GLU A 99 -16.23 -23.17 -18.66
N GLU A 100 -15.82 -24.10 -17.80
CA GLU A 100 -15.22 -25.34 -18.25
C GLU A 100 -16.31 -26.07 -19.03
N ASP A 101 -16.33 -25.87 -20.35
CA ASP A 101 -17.07 -26.71 -21.29
C ASP A 101 -16.47 -28.12 -21.19
N GLY A 102 -17.00 -28.89 -20.26
CA GLY A 102 -16.75 -30.32 -20.12
C GLY A 102 -17.36 -31.05 -21.32
N ASP A 103 -16.63 -31.13 -22.43
CA ASP A 103 -16.88 -32.12 -23.48
C ASP A 103 -16.17 -33.43 -23.10
N GLU A 104 -16.79 -34.19 -22.19
CA GLU A 104 -16.48 -35.61 -22.04
C GLU A 104 -17.02 -36.36 -23.27
N ARG A 105 -16.20 -36.51 -24.30
CA ARG A 105 -16.37 -37.57 -25.31
C ARG A 105 -15.13 -38.45 -25.36
N GLY A 106 -15.32 -39.66 -24.83
CA GLY A 106 -14.33 -40.71 -24.81
C GLY A 106 -13.86 -41.15 -26.20
N GLY A 107 -12.61 -41.59 -26.25
CA GLY A 107 -11.97 -42.20 -27.42
C GLY A 107 -10.72 -42.96 -27.00
N SER A 108 -10.82 -44.28 -27.04
CA SER A 108 -9.86 -45.29 -26.57
C SER A 108 -8.60 -45.45 -27.43
N ARG A 109 -7.50 -45.83 -26.75
CA ARG A 109 -6.35 -46.68 -27.17
C ARG A 109 -5.29 -46.15 -28.16
N GLY A 110 -4.03 -46.33 -27.74
CA GLY A 110 -2.85 -46.48 -28.60
C GLY A 110 -1.55 -46.49 -27.79
N GLU A 111 -1.12 -47.68 -27.35
CA GLU A 111 0.23 -47.96 -26.83
C GLU A 111 1.30 -47.74 -27.91
N GLY A 112 2.45 -47.20 -27.51
CA GLY A 112 3.65 -47.05 -28.34
C GLY A 112 4.85 -46.69 -27.46
N ASP A 113 5.80 -47.62 -27.43
CA ASP A 113 7.00 -47.75 -26.60
C ASP A 113 8.21 -46.97 -27.14
N ASP A 114 9.27 -46.96 -26.32
CA ASP A 114 10.70 -46.75 -26.62
C ASP A 114 11.28 -45.32 -26.66
N GLY A 115 12.31 -45.09 -25.82
CA GLY A 115 13.47 -44.27 -26.22
C GLY A 115 14.14 -43.39 -25.15
N ASP A 116 15.11 -44.01 -24.47
CA ASP A 116 16.26 -43.55 -23.67
C ASP A 116 16.92 -42.16 -23.89
N ASP A 117 17.77 -41.83 -22.91
CA ASP A 117 18.98 -40.99 -22.90
C ASP A 117 18.96 -39.66 -22.11
N GLY A 118 19.64 -39.71 -20.97
CA GLY A 118 19.91 -38.60 -20.07
C GLY A 118 20.99 -37.64 -20.53
N HIS A 119 20.99 -36.44 -19.95
CA HIS A 119 22.20 -35.66 -19.71
C HIS A 119 22.01 -34.72 -18.52
N ASP A 120 22.76 -35.00 -17.46
CA ASP A 120 23.11 -34.05 -16.40
C ASP A 120 23.97 -32.92 -16.99
N GLY A 121 23.59 -31.68 -16.68
CA GLY A 121 24.32 -30.48 -17.07
C GLY A 121 24.06 -29.31 -16.11
N VAL A 122 24.89 -29.20 -15.07
CA VAL A 122 24.89 -28.07 -14.14
C VAL A 122 25.71 -26.89 -14.71
N ALA A 123 25.00 -25.77 -14.92
CA ALA A 123 25.39 -24.33 -14.87
C ALA A 123 26.55 -23.79 -15.76
N PRO A 124 26.48 -22.51 -16.23
CA PRO A 124 26.75 -21.38 -15.33
C PRO A 124 25.88 -20.11 -15.53
N LEU A 125 25.79 -19.36 -14.42
CA LEU A 125 25.61 -17.91 -14.26
C LEU A 125 25.59 -17.04 -15.54
N CYS A 126 24.46 -16.36 -15.75
CA CYS A 126 24.42 -15.07 -16.44
C CYS A 126 23.84 -14.01 -15.50
N VAL A 127 24.73 -13.32 -14.81
CA VAL A 127 24.52 -11.96 -14.31
C VAL A 127 24.67 -11.05 -15.52
N HIS A 128 23.69 -10.18 -15.80
CA HIS A 128 23.84 -8.79 -16.29
C HIS A 128 22.51 -8.27 -16.88
N GLY A 129 22.06 -7.13 -16.36
CA GLY A 129 21.16 -6.23 -17.09
C GLY A 129 19.67 -6.42 -16.83
N VAL A 130 19.21 -6.13 -15.60
CA VAL A 130 17.82 -5.74 -15.41
C VAL A 130 17.68 -4.34 -16.01
N ALA A 131 17.30 -4.27 -17.28
CA ALA A 131 16.74 -3.05 -17.84
C ALA A 131 15.59 -2.62 -16.91
N ALA A 132 15.57 -1.34 -16.54
CA ALA A 132 14.43 -0.79 -15.82
C ALA A 132 13.15 -1.21 -16.56
N PRO A 133 12.17 -1.84 -15.88
CA PRO A 133 10.96 -2.28 -16.55
C PRO A 133 10.31 -1.08 -17.26
N PRO A 134 9.74 -1.28 -18.46
CA PRO A 134 9.08 -0.20 -19.18
C PRO A 134 8.04 0.46 -18.26
N PRO A 135 7.79 1.77 -18.37
CA PRO A 135 6.76 2.42 -17.58
C PRO A 135 5.42 1.74 -17.89
N LEU A 136 4.94 0.92 -16.94
CA LEU A 136 3.67 0.22 -17.08
C LEU A 136 2.54 1.25 -17.25
N PRO A 137 1.57 1.03 -18.16
CA PRO A 137 0.39 1.87 -18.25
C PRO A 137 -0.36 1.80 -16.92
N MET A 138 -0.96 2.90 -16.47
CA MET A 138 -1.71 3.00 -15.21
C MET A 138 -3.07 2.28 -15.22
N THR A 139 -3.14 1.15 -15.90
CA THR A 139 -4.35 0.32 -15.96
C THR A 139 -4.23 -0.94 -15.12
N SER A 140 -3.14 -1.11 -14.35
CA SER A 140 -3.03 -2.21 -13.40
C SER A 140 -3.79 -1.83 -12.12
N ALA A 141 -4.86 -2.57 -11.83
CA ALA A 141 -5.63 -2.41 -10.60
C ALA A 141 -4.74 -2.47 -9.35
N SER A 142 -3.58 -3.12 -9.41
CA SER A 142 -2.64 -3.27 -8.30
C SER A 142 -1.60 -2.16 -8.17
N MET A 143 -1.64 -1.10 -8.98
CA MET A 143 -0.61 -0.04 -8.96
C MET A 143 -0.67 0.84 -7.70
N VAL A 144 0.46 1.00 -7.02
CA VAL A 144 0.64 1.96 -5.93
C VAL A 144 1.46 3.14 -6.44
N CYS A 145 0.93 4.35 -6.31
CA CYS A 145 1.59 5.61 -6.66
C CYS A 145 1.45 6.60 -5.50
N LEU A 146 2.57 6.99 -4.88
CA LEU A 146 2.57 7.88 -3.73
C LEU A 146 3.58 9.02 -3.90
N ILE A 147 3.18 10.22 -3.51
CA ILE A 147 4.09 11.35 -3.32
C ILE A 147 4.01 11.82 -1.86
N SER A 148 4.98 12.62 -1.43
CA SER A 148 4.97 13.21 -0.10
C SER A 148 5.52 14.63 -0.10
N ASP A 149 5.07 15.43 0.87
CA ASP A 149 5.68 16.73 1.18
C ASP A 149 6.78 16.66 2.25
N ALA A 150 7.00 15.47 2.82
CA ALA A 150 7.96 15.17 3.88
C ALA A 150 9.06 14.21 3.43
N PHE A 151 8.80 13.39 2.40
CA PHE A 151 9.76 12.45 1.83
C PHE A 151 10.01 12.77 0.36
N ASP A 152 11.29 12.83 -0.03
CA ASP A 152 11.67 13.10 -1.41
C ASP A 152 11.38 11.89 -2.32
N GLY A 153 11.01 12.20 -3.57
CA GLY A 153 10.78 11.21 -4.63
C GLY A 153 9.36 10.66 -4.70
N GLU A 154 9.01 10.17 -5.89
CA GLU A 154 7.76 9.47 -6.19
C GLU A 154 7.95 7.97 -5.91
N VAL A 155 7.01 7.36 -5.20
CA VAL A 155 6.95 5.90 -5.00
C VAL A 155 5.99 5.33 -6.02
N ARG A 156 6.46 4.39 -6.83
CA ARG A 156 5.65 3.68 -7.81
C ARG A 156 6.03 2.21 -7.88
N PHE A 157 5.07 1.31 -7.70
CA PHE A 157 5.26 -0.13 -7.86
C PHE A 157 3.93 -0.86 -8.04
N ASP A 158 3.95 -2.04 -8.65
CA ASP A 158 2.79 -2.94 -8.70
C ASP A 158 2.75 -3.82 -7.44
N LEU A 159 1.59 -3.97 -6.80
CA LEU A 159 1.45 -4.88 -5.65
C LEU A 159 1.87 -6.31 -6.02
N ALA A 160 1.63 -6.77 -7.26
CA ALA A 160 2.05 -8.10 -7.71
C ALA A 160 3.58 -8.30 -7.61
N ASP A 161 4.36 -7.23 -7.78
CA ASP A 161 5.82 -7.26 -7.85
C ASP A 161 6.50 -6.85 -6.52
N VAL A 162 5.77 -6.87 -5.40
CA VAL A 162 6.35 -6.58 -4.08
C VAL A 162 7.39 -7.65 -3.73
N PRO A 163 8.68 -7.28 -3.60
CA PRO A 163 9.73 -8.24 -3.29
C PRO A 163 9.59 -8.75 -1.85
N PRO A 164 10.17 -9.92 -1.52
CA PRO A 164 10.21 -10.42 -0.15
C PRO A 164 10.88 -9.42 0.82
N PRO A 165 10.62 -9.51 2.13
CA PRO A 165 11.24 -8.67 3.14
C PRO A 165 12.77 -8.73 3.03
N GLY A 166 13.43 -7.61 3.28
CA GLY A 166 14.89 -7.49 3.16
C GLY A 166 15.44 -7.36 1.74
N HIS A 167 14.59 -7.45 0.70
CA HIS A 167 14.99 -7.32 -0.71
C HIS A 167 14.58 -5.98 -1.34
N VAL A 168 13.96 -5.09 -0.56
CA VAL A 168 13.78 -3.70 -0.94
C VAL A 168 15.15 -3.02 -0.88
N GLY A 169 15.65 -2.53 -2.01
CA GLY A 169 17.00 -1.99 -2.13
C GLY A 169 17.38 -1.03 -1.00
N ALA A 170 18.63 -1.10 -0.57
CA ALA A 170 19.18 -0.28 0.51
C ALA A 170 19.40 1.19 0.09
N GLU A 171 18.80 1.65 -1.01
CA GLU A 171 18.96 3.02 -1.44
C GLU A 171 18.41 3.99 -0.39
N LYS A 172 19.28 4.92 0.00
CA LYS A 172 18.98 5.98 0.96
C LYS A 172 17.85 6.83 0.39
N GLY A 173 16.73 6.92 1.11
CA GLY A 173 15.54 7.66 0.66
C GLY A 173 14.41 6.79 0.11
N ASN A 174 14.52 5.45 0.15
CA ASN A 174 13.46 4.55 -0.30
C ASN A 174 12.27 4.44 0.65
N TRP A 175 11.54 5.53 0.87
CA TRP A 175 10.37 5.54 1.73
C TRP A 175 9.22 4.66 1.20
N GLY A 176 9.26 4.26 -0.08
CA GLY A 176 8.36 3.23 -0.63
C GLY A 176 8.48 1.86 0.06
N ALA A 177 9.55 1.63 0.82
CA ALA A 177 9.69 0.44 1.66
C ALA A 177 8.57 0.31 2.70
N TYR A 178 8.01 1.42 3.21
CA TYR A 178 6.87 1.39 4.13
C TYR A 178 5.62 0.79 3.48
N ALA A 179 5.30 1.23 2.26
CA ALA A 179 4.15 0.73 1.51
C ALA A 179 4.32 -0.75 1.13
N ARG A 180 5.52 -1.14 0.69
CA ARG A 180 5.85 -2.55 0.40
C ARG A 180 5.81 -3.45 1.63
N GLY A 181 6.33 -2.96 2.76
CA GLY A 181 6.27 -3.66 4.04
C GLY A 181 4.83 -3.85 4.53
N ALA A 182 3.98 -2.83 4.39
CA ALA A 182 2.55 -2.93 4.69
C ALA A 182 1.85 -3.96 3.80
N ALA A 183 2.08 -3.91 2.48
CA ALA A 183 1.55 -4.91 1.55
C ALA A 183 1.98 -6.34 1.92
N TRP A 184 3.25 -6.53 2.29
CA TRP A 184 3.76 -7.82 2.72
C TRP A 184 3.12 -8.30 4.02
N ALA A 185 2.99 -7.42 5.03
CA ALA A 185 2.36 -7.74 6.30
C ALA A 185 0.88 -8.16 6.12
N ILE A 186 0.15 -7.45 5.27
CA ILE A 186 -1.24 -7.80 4.93
C ILE A 186 -1.30 -9.18 4.26
N ARG A 187 -0.42 -9.46 3.28
CA ARG A 187 -0.37 -10.78 2.62
C ARG A 187 -0.03 -11.91 3.58
N ALA A 188 0.94 -11.69 4.46
CA ALA A 188 1.31 -12.67 5.48
C ALA A 188 0.13 -12.96 6.42
N TRP A 189 -0.61 -11.93 6.81
CA TRP A 189 -1.80 -12.08 7.65
C TRP A 189 -2.94 -12.79 6.92
N LEU A 190 -3.23 -12.44 5.67
CA LEU A 190 -4.23 -13.13 4.84
C LEU A 190 -3.87 -14.60 4.55
N ALA A 191 -2.58 -14.94 4.55
CA ALA A 191 -2.10 -16.30 4.36
C ALA A 191 -2.18 -17.15 5.64
N ASP A 192 -2.34 -16.53 6.81
CA ASP A 192 -2.43 -17.23 8.09
C ASP A 192 -3.70 -18.10 8.15
N PRO A 193 -3.56 -19.43 8.27
CA PRO A 193 -4.70 -20.34 8.38
C PRO A 193 -5.61 -20.09 9.57
N ALA A 194 -5.14 -19.34 10.59
CA ALA A 194 -5.94 -18.94 11.74
C ALA A 194 -6.94 -17.82 11.41
N THR A 195 -6.84 -17.19 10.23
CA THR A 195 -7.80 -16.19 9.76
C THR A 195 -8.81 -16.81 8.80
N ASP A 196 -10.09 -16.49 8.97
CA ASP A 196 -11.16 -16.89 8.02
C ASP A 196 -11.20 -15.96 6.79
N LEU A 197 -10.05 -15.34 6.42
CA LEU A 197 -9.97 -14.33 5.38
C LEU A 197 -9.57 -14.93 4.03
N ILE A 198 -10.07 -14.32 2.95
CA ILE A 198 -9.71 -14.72 1.59
C ILE A 198 -8.27 -14.27 1.30
N LYS A 199 -7.41 -15.22 0.89
CA LYS A 199 -5.96 -15.01 0.71
C LYS A 199 -5.62 -13.93 -0.32
N ASP A 200 -6.37 -13.88 -1.42
CA ASP A 200 -6.06 -13.03 -2.57
C ASP A 200 -6.83 -11.70 -2.58
N ARG A 201 -7.11 -11.13 -1.41
CA ARG A 201 -7.88 -9.87 -1.33
C ARG A 201 -7.07 -8.61 -1.64
N LEU A 202 -5.74 -8.64 -1.52
CA LEU A 202 -4.89 -7.47 -1.77
C LEU A 202 -4.61 -7.32 -3.28
N THR A 203 -5.58 -6.76 -4.00
CA THR A 203 -5.59 -6.63 -5.47
C THR A 203 -5.58 -5.19 -5.96
N ARG A 204 -6.07 -4.26 -5.15
CA ARG A 204 -6.15 -2.84 -5.43
C ARG A 204 -5.01 -2.08 -4.79
N GLY A 205 -4.29 -1.32 -5.61
CA GLY A 205 -3.34 -0.32 -5.15
C GLY A 205 -4.03 1.00 -4.78
N VAL A 206 -3.23 2.05 -4.66
CA VAL A 206 -3.69 3.39 -4.26
C VAL A 206 -2.88 4.47 -4.96
N VAL A 207 -3.53 5.58 -5.30
CA VAL A 207 -2.88 6.84 -5.71
C VAL A 207 -3.04 7.83 -4.57
N GLY A 208 -1.94 8.27 -3.95
CA GLY A 208 -2.04 9.01 -2.70
C GLY A 208 -0.92 10.01 -2.41
N VAL A 209 -1.22 10.89 -1.46
CA VAL A 209 -0.33 11.94 -0.96
C VAL A 209 -0.13 11.73 0.54
N VAL A 210 1.13 11.59 0.95
CA VAL A 210 1.53 11.50 2.35
C VAL A 210 1.94 12.88 2.85
N HIS A 211 1.22 13.37 3.86
CA HIS A 211 1.60 14.55 4.62
C HIS A 211 2.15 14.16 5.99
N ALA A 212 3.26 14.79 6.37
CA ALA A 212 3.82 14.67 7.69
C ALA A 212 4.45 16.00 8.13
N PRO A 213 4.30 16.42 9.41
CA PRO A 213 4.86 17.68 9.85
C PRO A 213 6.39 17.71 9.75
N ARG A 214 6.93 18.84 9.27
CA ARG A 214 8.37 19.03 9.02
C ARG A 214 9.17 19.09 10.32
N GLY A 215 10.41 18.60 10.27
CA GLY A 215 11.37 18.68 11.39
C GLY A 215 11.11 17.69 12.54
N MET A 216 10.15 16.79 12.37
CA MET A 216 9.76 15.76 13.34
C MET A 216 10.35 14.37 13.01
N ASP A 217 11.19 14.28 11.97
CA ASP A 217 11.81 13.06 11.45
C ASP A 217 12.91 12.47 12.35
N ARG A 218 13.44 13.22 13.32
CA ARG A 218 14.63 12.84 14.12
C ARG A 218 14.41 12.75 15.63
N GLY A 219 13.16 12.91 16.10
CA GLY A 219 12.86 13.06 17.53
C GLY A 219 12.57 11.77 18.32
N GLY A 220 12.69 10.58 17.73
CA GLY A 220 12.26 9.33 18.40
C GLY A 220 10.74 9.24 18.61
N ILE A 221 9.96 10.05 17.90
CA ILE A 221 8.48 10.13 18.00
C ILE A 221 7.75 9.04 17.20
N SER A 222 8.49 8.01 16.75
CA SER A 222 7.98 6.89 15.96
C SER A 222 7.37 7.28 14.61
N SER A 223 7.98 8.25 13.93
CA SER A 223 7.53 8.73 12.62
C SER A 223 7.45 7.61 11.57
N SER A 224 8.40 6.67 11.57
CA SER A 224 8.42 5.50 10.69
C SER A 224 7.25 4.54 10.93
N ALA A 225 6.88 4.32 12.19
CA ALA A 225 5.74 3.48 12.56
C ALA A 225 4.42 4.09 12.10
N ALA A 226 4.25 5.41 12.29
CA ALA A 226 3.05 6.11 11.83
C ALA A 226 2.87 6.03 10.30
N VAL A 227 3.95 6.19 9.52
CA VAL A 227 3.88 5.99 8.06
C VAL A 227 3.47 4.55 7.72
N GLY A 228 4.09 3.56 8.36
CA GLY A 228 3.75 2.15 8.14
C GLY A 228 2.28 1.82 8.45
N VAL A 229 1.76 2.33 9.57
CA VAL A 229 0.35 2.16 9.97
C VAL A 229 -0.58 2.83 8.97
N ALA A 230 -0.29 4.07 8.55
CA ALA A 230 -1.10 4.75 7.54
C ALA A 230 -1.16 3.96 6.21
N MET A 231 -0.03 3.41 5.74
CA MET A 231 0.00 2.57 4.54
C MET A 231 -0.84 1.30 4.70
N LEU A 232 -0.74 0.65 5.87
CA LEU A 232 -1.49 -0.56 6.18
C LEU A 232 -3.01 -0.30 6.17
N MET A 233 -3.47 0.75 6.86
CA MET A 233 -4.88 1.14 6.89
C MET A 233 -5.41 1.49 5.49
N ALA A 234 -4.65 2.28 4.72
CA ALA A 234 -5.06 2.65 3.37
C ALA A 234 -5.21 1.43 2.44
N LEU A 235 -4.24 0.52 2.45
CA LEU A 235 -4.29 -0.70 1.63
C LEU A 235 -5.41 -1.66 2.09
N GLN A 236 -5.61 -1.84 3.40
CA GLN A 236 -6.70 -2.66 3.92
C GLN A 236 -8.05 -2.11 3.50
N LYS A 237 -8.27 -0.80 3.65
CA LYS A 237 -9.53 -0.18 3.27
C LYS A 237 -9.78 -0.21 1.77
N ALA A 238 -8.77 0.11 0.95
CA ALA A 238 -8.88 0.06 -0.51
C ALA A 238 -9.34 -1.31 -1.02
N ASN A 239 -9.02 -2.38 -0.28
CA ASN A 239 -9.34 -3.76 -0.58
C ASN A 239 -10.50 -4.33 0.25
N GLY A 240 -11.13 -3.50 1.09
CA GLY A 240 -12.21 -3.89 2.00
C GLY A 240 -11.83 -4.98 3.02
N ILE A 241 -10.54 -5.19 3.26
CA ILE A 241 -10.01 -6.33 4.03
C ILE A 241 -10.52 -6.32 5.46
N ASP A 242 -10.45 -5.16 6.11
CA ASP A 242 -11.03 -4.94 7.43
C ASP A 242 -12.37 -4.19 7.26
N PRO A 243 -13.53 -4.84 7.51
CA PRO A 243 -14.83 -4.21 7.39
C PRO A 243 -15.13 -3.23 8.53
N HIS A 244 -14.39 -3.29 9.64
CA HIS A 244 -14.55 -2.40 10.79
C HIS A 244 -13.65 -1.18 10.71
N LEU A 245 -12.75 -1.13 9.72
CA LEU A 245 -11.89 0.01 9.49
C LEU A 245 -12.70 1.17 8.89
N ASP A 246 -13.09 2.10 9.75
CA ASP A 246 -13.57 3.40 9.33
C ASP A 246 -12.39 4.32 8.96
N VAL A 247 -12.53 5.06 7.86
CA VAL A 247 -11.43 5.85 7.27
C VAL A 247 -11.82 7.30 7.03
N ASP A 248 -12.67 7.85 7.89
CA ASP A 248 -12.63 9.28 8.11
C ASP A 248 -11.45 9.62 9.05
N ALA A 249 -10.68 10.64 8.68
CA ALA A 249 -9.45 11.01 9.39
C ALA A 249 -9.71 11.38 10.85
N TRP A 250 -10.94 11.82 11.17
CA TRP A 250 -11.36 12.08 12.54
C TRP A 250 -11.82 10.81 13.23
N GLU A 251 -12.66 10.02 12.58
CA GLU A 251 -13.23 8.80 13.18
C GLU A 251 -12.14 7.78 13.50
N ASN A 252 -11.11 7.66 12.66
CA ASN A 252 -10.07 6.66 12.82
C ASN A 252 -9.07 6.97 13.96
N ILE A 253 -9.09 8.18 14.53
CA ILE A 253 -8.20 8.60 15.63
C ILE A 253 -8.95 8.88 16.94
N LEU A 254 -10.29 8.82 16.93
CA LEU A 254 -11.12 8.90 18.12
C LEU A 254 -11.14 7.52 18.79
N LEU A 255 -10.30 7.36 19.82
CA LEU A 255 -10.30 6.20 20.74
C LEU A 255 -11.40 6.33 21.80
#